data_AF-A0A645JFN2-F1
#
_entry.id   AF-A0A645JFN2-F1
#
_cell.length_a   1.000
_cell.length_b   1.000
_cell.length_c   1.000
_cell.angle_alpha   90.00
_cell.angle_beta   90.00
_cell.angle_gamma   90.00
#
_symmetry.space_group_name_H-M   'P 1'
#
loop_
_entity.id
_entity.type
_entity.pdbx_description
1 polymer ?
#
loop_
_entity_poly.entity_id
_entity_poly.type
_entity_poly.pdbx_seq_one_letter_code
_entity_poly.pdbx_strand_id
1 'polypeptide(L)'
;MKETSLKVNKLMSAYFDSLNIILVDFKLEFGVDTEGQIILADEMSPDTCRFWDKTTMQKLDKDRFRKDLGDVLGAYREIWRRVSEKEGK
;
A
#
# COMPACT_ATOMS: atom_id res chain seq x y z
N MET A 1 8.03 17.25 -4.17
CA MET A 1 7.48 15.89 -4.45
C MET A 1 8.42 14.77 -4.02
N LYS A 2 9.65 14.64 -4.55
CA LYS A 2 10.59 13.53 -4.19
C LYS A 2 10.82 13.36 -2.68
N GLU A 3 11.06 14.45 -1.96
CA GLU A 3 11.25 14.40 -0.51
C GLU A 3 10.03 13.83 0.21
N THR A 4 8.84 14.34 -0.10
CA THR A 4 7.57 13.82 0.42
C THR A 4 7.37 12.35 0.07
N SER A 5 7.66 11.94 -1.18
CA SER A 5 7.57 10.54 -1.59
C SER A 5 8.49 9.63 -0.78
N LEU A 6 9.73 10.05 -0.51
CA LEU A 6 10.68 9.28 0.32
C LEU A 6 10.24 9.24 1.79
N LYS A 7 9.64 10.31 2.29
CA LYS A 7 9.06 10.34 3.64
C LYS A 7 7.87 9.37 3.76
N VAL A 8 6.97 9.37 2.77
CA VAL A 8 5.87 8.41 2.68
C VAL A 8 6.41 6.99 2.62
N ASN A 9 7.42 6.71 1.79
CA ASN A 9 8.06 5.40 1.71
C ASN A 9 8.55 4.94 3.09
N LYS A 10 9.31 5.76 3.80
CA LYS A 10 9.85 5.40 5.12
C LYS A 10 8.73 5.06 6.12
N LEU A 11 7.68 5.88 6.17
CA LEU A 11 6.55 5.67 7.09
C LEU A 11 5.76 4.42 6.74
N MET A 12 5.41 4.26 5.46
CA MET A 12 4.57 3.16 4.98
C MET A 12 5.31 1.83 5.04
N SER A 13 6.58 1.79 4.64
CA SER A 13 7.40 0.56 4.75
C SER A 13 7.50 0.11 6.20
N ALA A 14 7.77 1.02 7.15
CA ALA A 14 7.83 0.66 8.57
C ALA A 14 6.47 0.19 9.11
N TYR A 15 5.39 0.86 8.71
CA TYR A 15 4.03 0.47 9.11
C TYR A 15 3.67 -0.93 8.61
N PHE A 16 3.86 -1.22 7.32
CA PHE A 16 3.54 -2.54 6.75
C PHE A 16 4.50 -3.64 7.20
N ASP A 17 5.78 -3.32 7.47
CA ASP A 17 6.72 -4.28 8.03
C ASP A 17 6.22 -4.82 9.38
N SER A 18 5.65 -3.95 10.23
CA SER A 18 5.04 -4.34 11.50
C SER A 18 3.78 -5.20 11.35
N LEU A 19 3.22 -5.28 10.14
CA LEU A 19 2.08 -6.13 9.76
C LEU A 19 2.50 -7.41 9.03
N ASN A 20 3.81 -7.74 9.05
CA ASN A 20 4.38 -8.85 8.29
C ASN A 20 4.11 -8.73 6.78
N ILE A 21 4.12 -7.50 6.25
CA ILE A 21 3.92 -7.19 4.83
C ILE A 21 5.16 -6.44 4.31
N ILE A 22 5.67 -6.89 3.17
CA ILE A 22 6.67 -6.18 2.39
C ILE A 22 5.94 -5.20 1.46
N LEU A 23 6.16 -3.90 1.65
CA LEU A 23 5.80 -2.88 0.67
C LEU A 23 6.90 -2.82 -0.40
N VAL A 24 6.65 -3.45 -1.55
CA VAL A 24 7.65 -3.58 -2.63
C VAL A 24 7.82 -2.26 -3.38
N ASP A 25 6.71 -1.67 -3.78
CA ASP A 25 6.64 -0.36 -4.42
C ASP A 25 5.20 0.19 -4.33
N PHE A 26 5.04 1.48 -4.61
CA PHE A 26 3.74 2.16 -4.69
C PHE A 26 3.81 3.38 -5.62
N LYS A 27 2.65 3.79 -6.13
CA LYS A 27 2.46 5.02 -6.92
C LYS A 27 1.83 6.09 -6.03
N LEU A 28 2.34 7.32 -6.08
CA LEU A 28 1.69 8.48 -5.48
C LEU A 28 1.28 9.48 -6.56
N GLU A 29 0.17 10.15 -6.35
CA GLU A 29 -0.19 11.36 -7.09
C GLU A 29 -0.25 12.55 -6.14
N PHE A 30 0.08 13.73 -6.68
CA PHE A 30 0.10 14.97 -5.93
C PHE A 30 -0.80 15.99 -6.60
N GLY A 31 -1.58 16.68 -5.79
CA GLY A 31 -2.37 17.84 -6.20
C GLY A 31 -1.72 19.15 -5.77
N VAL A 32 -2.28 20.25 -6.26
CA VAL A 32 -1.99 21.61 -5.79
C VAL A 32 -3.29 22.21 -5.30
N ASP A 33 -3.30 22.71 -4.06
CA ASP A 33 -4.49 23.34 -3.49
C ASP A 33 -4.67 24.80 -3.96
N THR A 34 -5.71 25.47 -3.48
CA THR A 34 -6.04 26.86 -3.84
C THR A 34 -5.00 27.88 -3.37
N GLU A 35 -4.14 27.51 -2.43
CA GLU A 35 -3.06 28.35 -1.90
C GLU A 35 -1.72 28.05 -2.58
N GLY A 36 -1.69 27.11 -3.54
CA GLY A 36 -0.48 26.71 -4.25
C GLY A 36 0.36 25.66 -3.51
N GLN A 37 -0.15 25.06 -2.44
CA GLN A 37 0.57 24.04 -1.68
C GLN A 37 0.45 22.66 -2.35
N ILE A 38 1.56 21.90 -2.36
CA ILE A 38 1.57 20.53 -2.87
C ILE A 38 1.00 19.59 -1.81
N ILE A 39 -0.07 18.89 -2.17
CA ILE A 39 -0.75 17.92 -1.30
C ILE A 39 -0.63 16.51 -1.87
N LEU A 40 -0.49 15.51 -0.99
CA LEU A 40 -0.63 14.11 -1.38
C LEU A 40 -2.11 13.82 -1.68
N ALA A 41 -2.39 13.16 -2.80
CA ALA A 41 -3.74 12.91 -3.30
C ALA A 41 -3.93 11.44 -3.73
N ASP A 42 -4.98 11.18 -4.52
CA ASP A 42 -5.38 9.87 -5.03
C ASP A 42 -5.60 8.84 -3.91
N GLU A 43 -5.16 7.60 -4.09
CA GLU A 43 -5.40 6.50 -3.16
C GLU A 43 -4.15 5.70 -2.81
N MET A 44 -4.18 5.12 -1.61
CA MET A 44 -3.21 4.13 -1.14
C MET A 44 -3.95 2.82 -0.88
N SER A 45 -3.91 1.91 -1.84
CA SER A 45 -4.69 0.68 -1.86
C SER A 45 -3.85 -0.50 -2.41
N PRO A 46 -4.31 -1.76 -2.31
CA PRO A 46 -3.67 -2.87 -3.01
C PRO A 46 -3.72 -2.75 -4.56
N ASP A 47 -4.42 -1.76 -5.11
CA ASP A 47 -4.38 -1.40 -6.53
C ASP A 47 -3.14 -0.56 -6.89
N THR A 48 -2.79 0.41 -6.03
CA THR A 48 -1.67 1.36 -6.22
C THR A 48 -0.38 0.96 -5.52
N CYS A 49 -0.41 -0.07 -4.69
CA CYS A 49 0.74 -0.61 -3.94
C CYS A 49 0.97 -2.09 -4.27
N ARG A 50 2.23 -2.53 -4.28
CA ARG A 50 2.59 -3.96 -4.28
C ARG A 50 2.88 -4.41 -2.85
N PHE A 51 2.07 -5.34 -2.36
CA PHE A 51 2.13 -5.88 -1.01
C PHE A 51 2.39 -7.36 -1.06
N TRP A 52 3.50 -7.80 -0.49
CA TRP A 52 3.80 -9.22 -0.39
C TRP A 52 3.78 -9.65 1.07
N ASP A 53 3.22 -10.82 1.36
CA ASP A 53 3.36 -11.42 2.67
C ASP A 53 4.84 -11.72 2.95
N LYS A 54 5.36 -11.25 4.08
CA LYS A 54 6.79 -11.34 4.39
C LYS A 54 7.27 -12.76 4.69
N THR A 55 6.36 -13.67 5.07
CA THR A 55 6.69 -15.07 5.38
C THR A 55 6.61 -15.96 4.14
N THR A 56 5.56 -15.81 3.35
CA THR A 56 5.24 -16.71 2.23
C THR A 56 5.61 -16.14 0.86
N MET A 57 5.95 -14.85 0.79
CA MET A 57 6.14 -14.10 -0.46
C MET A 57 4.90 -14.08 -1.37
N GLN A 58 3.73 -14.42 -0.81
CA GLN A 58 2.46 -14.35 -1.52
C GLN A 58 2.14 -12.90 -1.86
N LYS A 59 1.75 -12.65 -3.10
CA LYS A 59 1.27 -11.34 -3.54
C LYS A 59 -0.13 -11.10 -2.99
N LEU A 60 -0.33 -9.99 -2.30
CA LEU A 60 -1.57 -9.56 -1.65
C LEU A 60 -2.13 -8.29 -2.32
N ASP A 61 -1.81 -8.10 -3.59
CA ASP A 61 -2.10 -6.88 -4.36
C ASP A 61 -2.63 -7.20 -5.77
N LYS A 62 -2.86 -6.16 -6.57
CA LYS A 62 -3.40 -6.25 -7.94
C LYS A 62 -2.57 -7.12 -8.89
N ASP A 63 -1.31 -7.43 -8.59
CA ASP A 63 -0.56 -8.43 -9.36
C ASP A 63 -1.24 -9.80 -9.39
N ARG A 64 -2.09 -10.13 -8.41
CA ARG A 64 -2.90 -11.35 -8.46
C ARG A 64 -3.85 -11.37 -9.64
N PHE A 65 -4.42 -10.22 -9.98
CA PHE A 65 -5.22 -10.05 -11.20
C PHE A 65 -4.32 -10.00 -12.44
N ARG A 66 -3.25 -9.18 -12.43
CA ARG A 66 -2.37 -8.98 -13.60
C ARG A 66 -1.65 -10.26 -14.07
N LYS A 67 -1.46 -11.22 -13.17
CA LYS A 67 -0.72 -12.48 -13.41
C LYS A 67 -1.61 -13.72 -13.26
N ASP A 68 -2.93 -13.55 -13.27
CA ASP A 68 -3.91 -14.65 -13.19
C ASP A 68 -3.69 -15.61 -12.00
N LEU A 69 -3.27 -15.07 -10.84
CA LEU A 69 -3.00 -15.85 -9.62
C LEU A 69 -4.26 -16.17 -8.80
N GLY A 70 -5.43 -15.69 -9.24
CA GLY A 70 -6.72 -15.87 -8.56
C GLY A 70 -6.83 -15.19 -7.19
N ASP A 71 -8.00 -15.33 -6.56
CA ASP A 71 -8.33 -14.83 -5.22
C ASP A 71 -7.88 -13.38 -4.92
N VAL A 72 -8.26 -12.46 -5.81
CA VAL A 72 -7.96 -11.02 -5.66
C VAL A 72 -8.66 -10.44 -4.43
N LEU A 73 -9.96 -10.75 -4.25
CA LEU A 73 -10.73 -10.26 -3.12
C LEU A 73 -10.21 -10.81 -1.78
N GLY A 74 -9.78 -12.07 -1.72
CA GLY A 74 -9.19 -12.65 -0.51
C GLY A 74 -7.91 -11.93 -0.11
N ALA A 75 -7.02 -11.65 -1.07
CA ALA A 75 -5.83 -10.85 -0.82
C ALA A 75 -6.14 -9.45 -0.26
N TYR A 76 -7.15 -8.77 -0.80
CA TYR A 76 -7.51 -7.42 -0.36
C TYR A 76 -8.14 -7.45 1.04
N ARG A 77 -8.96 -8.47 1.33
CA ARG A 77 -9.50 -8.72 2.66
C ARG A 77 -8.40 -9.03 3.67
N GLU A 78 -7.34 -9.73 3.28
CA GLU A 78 -6.21 -10.02 4.16
C GLU A 78 -5.42 -8.75 4.52
N ILE A 79 -5.19 -7.86 3.55
CA ILE A 79 -4.61 -6.53 3.84
C ILE A 79 -5.51 -5.76 4.81
N TRP A 80 -6.82 -5.70 4.54
CA TRP A 80 -7.79 -5.04 5.40
C TRP A 80 -7.81 -5.63 6.82
N ARG A 81 -7.79 -6.96 6.95
CA ARG A 81 -7.79 -7.66 8.25
C ARG A 81 -6.59 -7.25 9.09
N ARG A 82 -5.38 -7.32 8.53
CA ARG A 82 -4.14 -6.95 9.25
C ARG A 82 -4.11 -5.49 9.67
N VAL A 83 -4.56 -4.59 8.79
CA VAL A 83 -4.66 -3.16 9.11
C VAL A 83 -5.71 -2.93 10.21
N SER A 84 -6.89 -3.53 10.10
CA SER A 84 -7.98 -3.32 11.07
C SER A 84 -7.62 -3.85 12.45
N GLU A 85 -7.02 -5.04 12.53
CA GLU A 85 -6.56 -5.63 13.79
C GLU A 85 -5.52 -4.76 14.50
N LYS A 86 -4.56 -4.20 13.76
CA LYS A 86 -3.54 -3.30 14.32
C LYS A 86 -4.14 -2.00 14.85
N GLU A 87 -5.14 -1.47 14.15
CA GLU A 87 -5.81 -0.21 14.50
C GLU A 87 -6.95 -0.40 15.52
N GLY A 88 -7.21 -1.63 15.97
CA GLY A 88 -8.25 -1.96 16.94
C GLY A 88 -9.68 -1.75 16.41
N LYS A 89 -9.89 -1.93 15.11
CA LYS A 89 -11.17 -1.79 14.41
C LYS A 89 -11.85 -3.13 14.15
#